data_AF-A0A954WCJ6-F1
#
_entry.id   AF-A0A954WCJ6-F1
#
_cell.length_a   1.000
_cell.length_b   1.000
_cell.length_c   1.000
_cell.angle_alpha   90.00
_cell.angle_beta   90.00
_cell.angle_gamma   90.00
#
_symmetry.space_group_name_H-M   'P 1'
#
loop_
_entity.id
_entity.type
_entity.pdbx_description
1 polymer ?
#
loop_
_entity_poly.entity_id
_entity_poly.type
_entity_poly.pdbx_seq_one_letter_code
_entity_poly.pdbx_strand_id
1 'polypeptide(L)'
;YDERVLIAQPPEDTGIFSRVGAVISPSQFEYKDGVPAETHRCLYVDGFRIAGLRFIDDTPHDTHVLQNWTCRGLVVEHCDFVRASPSTGPPSDHIVSFNIHSDSEHPTVLRHCVFLDRIVAVYINNLSGVFVFHHNVLRSRSHQYSTVGFSAVNEDGPKGDFQIIGRYNVIEQLGKGTAVNIKRQQLEPRNLHVHLCQNTFPADSQAIFIRTPTPDCDVTVQRNLYRGRPLRVDLGEFNSGEFAMAWNLGYNAYPPILGGVPLETVLSSNSDIVGTLPYLSNNPLDVGRYLRLKPDSAPARMLDERGLDSFAGALPPGEASDEDDWFTRSVRRLQAHGDVAKEQQGP
;
A
#
# COMPACT_ATOMS: atom_id res chain seq x y z
N TYR A 1 -17.58 -14.22 14.84
CA TYR A 1 -16.72 -13.48 15.78
C TYR A 1 -16.35 -12.22 15.03
N ASP A 2 -17.12 -11.14 15.24
CA ASP A 2 -17.01 -9.85 14.55
C ASP A 2 -16.58 -8.81 15.59
N GLU A 3 -15.39 -8.25 15.45
CA GLU A 3 -14.94 -7.14 16.29
C GLU A 3 -15.56 -5.83 15.80
N ARG A 4 -16.65 -5.43 16.47
CA ARG A 4 -17.22 -4.09 16.40
C ARG A 4 -16.27 -3.10 17.08
N VAL A 5 -15.53 -2.33 16.31
CA VAL A 5 -15.05 -1.02 16.78
C VAL A 5 -16.26 -0.08 16.79
N LEU A 6 -16.86 0.07 17.97
CA LEU A 6 -17.83 1.12 18.27
C LEU A 6 -17.08 2.46 18.29
N ILE A 7 -17.09 3.17 17.16
CA ILE A 7 -16.79 4.60 17.13
C ILE A 7 -17.98 5.29 17.82
N ALA A 8 -17.81 5.61 19.10
CA ALA A 8 -18.82 6.29 19.91
C ALA A 8 -18.94 7.75 19.44
N GLN A 9 -19.89 7.94 18.52
CA GLN A 9 -20.34 9.21 17.93
C GLN A 9 -19.31 9.92 17.03
N PRO A 10 -19.25 9.57 15.73
CA PRO A 10 -18.77 10.52 14.73
C PRO A 10 -19.67 11.77 14.75
N PRO A 11 -19.14 13.00 14.61
CA PRO A 11 -19.97 14.18 14.37
C PRO A 11 -20.82 13.92 13.12
N GLU A 12 -22.08 14.38 13.13
CA GLU A 12 -23.02 14.25 12.02
C GLU A 12 -22.35 14.67 10.70
N ASP A 13 -22.01 13.68 9.88
CA ASP A 13 -21.79 13.73 8.42
C ASP A 13 -21.22 15.04 7.84
N THR A 14 -20.03 15.48 8.29
CA THR A 14 -19.21 16.41 7.50
C THR A 14 -18.14 15.63 6.72
N GLY A 15 -18.55 14.93 5.66
CA GLY A 15 -17.65 14.30 4.70
C GLY A 15 -17.97 14.77 3.28
N ILE A 16 -16.98 14.84 2.39
CA ILE A 16 -17.27 15.00 0.95
C ILE A 16 -17.73 13.62 0.45
N PHE A 17 -19.04 13.47 0.35
CA PHE A 17 -19.68 12.36 -0.33
C PHE A 17 -20.09 12.83 -1.72
N SER A 18 -19.70 12.08 -2.74
CA SER A 18 -20.24 12.31 -4.08
C SER A 18 -20.96 11.07 -4.57
N ARG A 19 -21.86 11.26 -5.54
CA ARG A 19 -22.48 10.13 -6.25
C ARG A 19 -21.36 9.25 -6.79
N VAL A 20 -21.50 7.93 -6.62
CA VAL A 20 -20.56 6.94 -7.13
C VAL A 20 -20.17 7.30 -8.57
N GLY A 21 -18.87 7.50 -8.82
CA GLY A 21 -18.35 7.83 -10.15
C GLY A 21 -18.13 9.32 -10.43
N ALA A 22 -18.25 10.20 -9.44
CA ALA A 22 -17.83 11.59 -9.61
C ALA A 22 -16.33 11.70 -9.90
N VAL A 23 -16.00 12.41 -10.98
CA VAL A 23 -14.64 12.62 -11.46
C VAL A 23 -14.17 14.01 -11.06
N ILE A 24 -13.00 14.10 -10.44
CA ILE A 24 -12.32 15.36 -10.18
C ILE A 24 -11.02 15.39 -11.00
N SER A 25 -10.87 16.40 -11.86
CA SER A 25 -9.73 16.61 -12.75
C SER A 25 -8.93 17.86 -12.35
N PRO A 26 -7.58 17.79 -12.32
CA PRO A 26 -6.67 18.91 -12.08
C PRO A 26 -6.76 20.07 -13.06
N SER A 27 -7.24 19.83 -14.29
CA SER A 27 -7.21 20.81 -15.40
C SER A 27 -7.96 22.12 -15.14
N GLN A 28 -8.68 22.20 -14.01
CA GLN A 28 -9.40 23.40 -13.55
C GLN A 28 -8.60 24.28 -12.57
N PHE A 29 -7.38 23.90 -12.19
CA PHE A 29 -6.54 24.63 -11.24
C PHE A 29 -5.37 25.33 -11.94
N GLU A 30 -5.30 26.66 -11.81
CA GLU A 30 -4.19 27.46 -12.36
C GLU A 30 -2.92 27.28 -11.51
N TYR A 31 -1.78 27.06 -12.18
CA TYR A 31 -0.46 27.07 -11.55
C TYR A 31 -0.12 28.49 -11.12
N LYS A 32 0.10 28.68 -9.82
CA LYS A 32 0.62 29.94 -9.29
C LYS A 32 2.12 29.79 -9.01
N ASP A 33 2.92 30.68 -9.60
CA ASP A 33 4.33 30.92 -9.25
C ASP A 33 5.30 29.72 -9.38
N GLY A 34 5.06 28.81 -10.33
CA GLY A 34 6.00 27.71 -10.64
C GLY A 34 6.09 26.61 -9.57
N VAL A 35 5.26 26.67 -8.54
CA VAL A 35 5.03 25.58 -7.58
C VAL A 35 4.07 24.58 -8.24
N PRO A 36 4.32 23.26 -8.13
CA PRO A 36 3.36 22.24 -8.56
C PRO A 36 1.96 22.58 -8.09
N ALA A 37 0.98 22.64 -9.00
CA ALA A 37 -0.40 22.85 -8.62
C ALA A 37 -0.85 21.67 -7.75
N GLU A 38 -1.04 21.93 -6.46
CA GLU A 38 -1.62 20.93 -5.57
C GLU A 38 -3.13 20.96 -5.79
N THR A 39 -3.70 19.85 -6.23
CA THR A 39 -5.07 19.87 -6.77
C THR A 39 -6.11 19.80 -5.67
N HIS A 40 -5.87 18.96 -4.65
CA HIS A 40 -6.75 18.83 -3.49
C HIS A 40 -5.95 18.79 -2.20
N ARG A 41 -6.09 19.84 -1.39
CA ARG A 41 -5.51 19.90 -0.04
C ARG A 41 -6.60 19.79 1.01
N CYS A 42 -6.45 18.85 1.92
CA CYS A 42 -7.19 18.83 3.18
C CYS A 42 -6.26 19.38 4.27
N LEU A 43 -6.59 20.53 4.83
CA LEU A 43 -5.78 21.21 5.85
C LEU A 43 -6.57 21.29 7.16
N TYR A 44 -5.97 20.88 8.29
CA TYR A 44 -6.53 21.09 9.64
C TYR A 44 -7.95 20.56 9.83
N VAL A 45 -8.24 19.37 9.27
CA VAL A 45 -9.57 18.75 9.35
C VAL A 45 -9.55 17.58 10.33
N ASP A 46 -10.49 17.60 11.29
CA ASP A 46 -10.70 16.51 12.25
C ASP A 46 -11.92 15.67 11.85
N GLY A 47 -11.75 14.35 11.82
CA GLY A 47 -12.85 13.38 11.62
C GLY A 47 -13.47 13.41 10.23
N PHE A 48 -12.65 13.38 9.17
CA PHE A 48 -13.12 13.55 7.80
C PHE A 48 -13.10 12.26 6.97
N ARG A 49 -14.06 12.14 6.06
CA ARG A 49 -14.18 11.00 5.15
C ARG A 49 -14.27 11.44 3.69
N ILE A 50 -13.49 10.79 2.84
CA ILE A 50 -13.54 10.89 1.38
C ILE A 50 -13.94 9.52 0.85
N ALA A 51 -15.08 9.45 0.16
CA ALA A 51 -15.61 8.17 -0.32
C ALA A 51 -16.12 8.24 -1.77
N GLY A 52 -15.80 7.21 -2.56
CA GLY A 52 -16.42 6.99 -3.88
C GLY A 52 -16.01 7.96 -5.00
N LEU A 53 -14.97 8.77 -4.76
CA LEU A 53 -14.43 9.71 -5.73
C LEU A 53 -13.43 9.07 -6.68
N ARG A 54 -13.38 9.59 -7.91
CA ARG A 54 -12.32 9.30 -8.86
C ARG A 54 -11.47 10.53 -9.11
N PHE A 55 -10.18 10.39 -8.88
CA PHE A 55 -9.18 11.40 -9.18
C PHE A 55 -8.44 10.98 -10.44
N ILE A 56 -8.65 11.73 -11.52
CA ILE A 56 -7.97 11.50 -12.79
C ILE A 56 -7.02 12.65 -13.00
N ASP A 57 -5.72 12.37 -13.02
CA ASP A 57 -4.73 13.40 -13.30
C ASP A 57 -4.16 13.24 -14.72
N ASP A 58 -4.35 14.31 -15.48
CA ASP A 58 -4.03 14.53 -16.88
C ASP A 58 -2.88 15.54 -17.07
N THR A 59 -2.25 15.98 -15.97
CA THR A 59 -1.20 16.98 -16.02
C THR A 59 0.15 16.39 -16.45
N PRO A 60 0.98 17.17 -17.15
CA PRO A 60 2.30 16.72 -17.61
C PRO A 60 3.38 16.75 -16.52
N HIS A 61 3.12 17.35 -15.35
CA HIS A 61 4.11 17.60 -14.29
C HIS A 61 3.79 16.83 -13.00
N ASP A 62 4.73 16.85 -12.05
CA ASP A 62 4.54 16.30 -10.70
C ASP A 62 3.34 16.96 -10.05
N THR A 63 2.34 16.17 -9.69
CA THR A 63 1.09 16.71 -9.13
C THR A 63 0.71 15.90 -7.89
N HIS A 64 0.48 16.63 -6.80
CA HIS A 64 -0.14 16.08 -5.60
C HIS A 64 -1.65 16.02 -5.82
N VAL A 65 -2.15 14.83 -6.17
CA VAL A 65 -3.56 14.61 -6.50
C VAL A 65 -4.44 14.79 -5.27
N LEU A 66 -3.97 14.29 -4.13
CA LEU A 66 -4.54 14.52 -2.82
C LEU A 66 -3.39 14.71 -1.84
N GLN A 67 -3.38 15.86 -1.19
CA GLN A 67 -2.49 16.13 -0.08
C GLN A 67 -3.30 16.35 1.19
N ASN A 68 -2.91 15.65 2.25
CA ASN A 68 -3.40 15.91 3.57
C ASN A 68 -2.33 16.63 4.40
N TRP A 69 -2.70 17.66 5.16
CA TRP A 69 -1.84 18.34 6.11
C TRP A 69 -2.56 18.55 7.43
N THR A 70 -2.02 17.95 8.50
CA THR A 70 -2.51 18.16 9.88
C THR A 70 -3.97 17.77 10.07
N CYS A 71 -4.41 16.68 9.43
CA CYS A 71 -5.74 16.12 9.70
C CYS A 71 -5.67 14.97 10.68
N ARG A 72 -6.73 14.83 11.48
CA ARG A 72 -6.91 13.74 12.44
C ARG A 72 -8.08 12.87 12.01
N GLY A 73 -7.94 11.55 12.06
CA GLY A 73 -9.05 10.64 11.76
C GLY A 73 -9.54 10.66 10.31
N LEU A 74 -8.63 10.85 9.34
CA LEU A 74 -8.96 10.84 7.92
C LEU A 74 -9.27 9.40 7.44
N VAL A 75 -10.39 9.23 6.76
CA VAL A 75 -10.73 7.98 6.05
C VAL A 75 -10.85 8.27 4.55
N VAL A 76 -10.04 7.61 3.74
CA VAL A 76 -10.17 7.59 2.28
C VAL A 76 -10.60 6.19 1.86
N GLU A 77 -11.79 6.08 1.26
CA GLU A 77 -12.36 4.79 0.92
C GLU A 77 -13.03 4.72 -0.46
N HIS A 78 -12.96 3.55 -1.11
CA HIS A 78 -13.61 3.33 -2.40
C HIS A 78 -13.25 4.36 -3.48
N CYS A 79 -12.06 4.97 -3.37
CA CYS A 79 -11.57 5.96 -4.31
C CYS A 79 -10.63 5.35 -5.36
N ASP A 80 -10.69 5.89 -6.57
CA ASP A 80 -9.80 5.53 -7.66
C ASP A 80 -8.86 6.71 -7.95
N PHE A 81 -7.55 6.48 -7.94
CA PHE A 81 -6.50 7.45 -8.28
C PHE A 81 -5.79 6.96 -9.53
N VAL A 82 -6.02 7.63 -10.66
CA VAL A 82 -5.62 7.14 -11.99
C VAL A 82 -4.87 8.23 -12.75
N ARG A 83 -3.91 7.81 -13.57
CA ARG A 83 -3.26 8.64 -14.58
C ARG A 83 -4.02 8.57 -15.91
N ALA A 84 -4.44 9.70 -16.45
CA ALA A 84 -5.15 9.75 -17.73
C ALA A 84 -4.23 9.48 -18.94
N SER A 85 -2.99 9.96 -18.92
CA SER A 85 -2.06 9.81 -20.04
C SER A 85 -0.67 9.36 -19.62
N PRO A 86 -0.01 8.47 -20.40
CA PRO A 86 1.41 8.18 -20.21
C PRO A 86 2.22 9.49 -20.32
N SER A 87 3.07 9.80 -19.34
CA SER A 87 3.97 10.95 -19.46
C SER A 87 4.89 10.75 -20.65
N THR A 88 4.96 11.74 -21.52
CA THR A 88 5.99 11.86 -22.56
C THR A 88 7.31 12.44 -22.01
N GLY A 89 7.33 12.86 -20.75
CA GLY A 89 8.50 13.39 -20.03
C GLY A 89 9.23 12.35 -19.16
N PRO A 90 10.29 12.76 -18.43
CA PRO A 90 10.81 11.96 -17.33
C PRO A 90 9.66 11.63 -16.36
N PRO A 91 9.64 10.46 -15.72
CA PRO A 91 8.51 10.03 -14.89
C PRO A 91 8.24 11.10 -13.83
N SER A 92 7.18 11.88 -14.05
CA SER A 92 6.69 12.81 -13.06
C SER A 92 6.05 12.02 -11.93
N ASP A 93 6.39 12.37 -10.71
CA ASP A 93 5.97 11.69 -9.50
C ASP A 93 4.59 12.18 -9.11
N HIS A 94 3.60 11.33 -9.33
CA HIS A 94 2.22 11.63 -8.97
C HIS A 94 1.93 11.03 -7.62
N ILE A 95 1.81 11.91 -6.64
CA ILE A 95 1.87 11.56 -5.24
C ILE A 95 0.49 11.78 -4.62
N VAL A 96 -0.05 10.73 -4.02
CA VAL A 96 -1.06 10.90 -2.98
C VAL A 96 -0.32 10.96 -1.67
N SER A 97 -0.27 12.16 -1.09
CA SER A 97 0.55 12.47 0.07
C SER A 97 -0.29 12.61 1.33
N PHE A 98 0.05 11.82 2.35
CA PHE A 98 -0.54 11.92 3.68
C PHE A 98 0.51 12.48 4.64
N ASN A 99 0.30 13.69 5.16
CA ASN A 99 1.11 14.20 6.27
C ASN A 99 0.40 13.93 7.59
N ILE A 100 0.92 13.00 8.37
CA ILE A 100 0.33 12.60 9.66
C ILE A 100 1.01 13.42 10.77
N HIS A 101 0.20 14.02 11.64
CA HIS A 101 0.63 14.88 12.75
C HIS A 101 0.32 14.29 14.13
N SER A 102 1.14 14.69 15.11
CA SER A 102 1.48 14.05 16.39
C SER A 102 0.40 13.82 17.45
N ASP A 103 -0.83 14.23 17.23
CA ASP A 103 -1.78 14.48 18.31
C ASP A 103 -3.16 13.86 18.07
N SER A 104 -3.25 12.92 17.13
CA SER A 104 -4.47 12.15 16.92
C SER A 104 -4.36 10.73 17.49
N GLU A 105 -5.19 10.44 18.50
CA GLU A 105 -5.59 9.05 18.80
C GLU A 105 -6.33 8.39 17.61
N HIS A 106 -6.66 9.17 16.58
CA HIS A 106 -7.47 8.75 15.44
C HIS A 106 -6.60 8.34 14.25
N PRO A 107 -6.77 7.12 13.72
CA PRO A 107 -5.97 6.64 12.60
C PRO A 107 -6.29 7.38 11.30
N THR A 108 -5.28 7.50 10.44
CA THR A 108 -5.52 7.73 9.00
C THR A 108 -5.73 6.37 8.33
N VAL A 109 -6.87 6.20 7.66
CA VAL A 109 -7.30 4.94 7.06
C VAL A 109 -7.45 5.09 5.55
N LEU A 110 -6.81 4.22 4.80
CA LEU A 110 -6.93 4.09 3.35
C LEU A 110 -7.48 2.70 3.01
N ARG A 111 -8.69 2.60 2.45
CA ARG A 111 -9.30 1.28 2.22
C ARG A 111 -10.11 1.14 0.95
N HIS A 112 -10.08 -0.04 0.35
CA HIS A 112 -10.82 -0.34 -0.88
C HIS A 112 -10.53 0.64 -2.03
N CYS A 113 -9.35 1.29 -2.00
CA CYS A 113 -8.92 2.24 -3.00
C CYS A 113 -8.09 1.56 -4.08
N VAL A 114 -8.02 2.23 -5.23
CA VAL A 114 -7.21 1.79 -6.36
C VAL A 114 -6.27 2.90 -6.80
N PHE A 115 -4.99 2.58 -6.95
CA PHE A 115 -3.93 3.49 -7.36
C PHE A 115 -3.26 2.93 -8.60
N LEU A 116 -3.40 3.61 -9.75
CA LEU A 116 -2.77 3.21 -11.01
C LEU A 116 -1.77 4.23 -11.48
N ASP A 117 -0.51 3.81 -11.56
CA ASP A 117 0.62 4.68 -11.90
C ASP A 117 0.66 5.91 -10.98
N ARG A 118 0.42 5.64 -9.69
CA ARG A 118 0.44 6.60 -8.58
C ARG A 118 1.28 6.05 -7.45
N ILE A 119 1.93 6.96 -6.74
CA ILE A 119 2.70 6.69 -5.54
C ILE A 119 1.88 7.15 -4.35
N VAL A 120 1.77 6.31 -3.33
CA VAL A 120 1.29 6.72 -2.01
C VAL A 120 2.51 7.11 -1.19
N ALA A 121 2.64 8.40 -0.87
CA ALA A 121 3.66 8.89 0.03
C ALA A 121 3.01 9.22 1.39
N VAL A 122 3.53 8.63 2.44
CA VAL A 122 3.14 8.94 3.82
C VAL A 122 4.33 9.64 4.46
N TYR A 123 4.15 10.92 4.70
CA TYR A 123 5.10 11.77 5.40
C TYR A 123 4.70 11.83 6.88
N ILE A 124 5.61 11.40 7.74
CA ILE A 124 5.40 11.35 9.17
C ILE A 124 6.02 12.62 9.75
N ASN A 125 5.16 13.61 10.03
CA ASN A 125 5.54 14.90 10.57
C ASN A 125 5.13 14.91 12.05
N ASN A 126 6.07 14.59 12.94
CA ASN A 126 5.93 14.64 14.40
C ASN A 126 5.08 13.55 15.12
N LEU A 127 5.65 13.17 16.27
CA LEU A 127 5.31 12.55 17.57
C LEU A 127 4.28 11.43 17.86
N SER A 128 3.32 11.01 17.05
CA SER A 128 2.59 9.72 17.26
C SER A 128 1.49 9.54 16.22
N GLY A 129 1.03 8.31 15.98
CA GLY A 129 -0.15 8.09 15.14
C GLY A 129 -0.26 6.69 14.55
N VAL A 130 -1.34 6.45 13.83
CA VAL A 130 -1.62 5.17 13.18
C VAL A 130 -2.00 5.41 11.72
N PHE A 131 -1.29 4.75 10.81
CA PHE A 131 -1.66 4.69 9.40
C PHE A 131 -2.09 3.27 9.04
N VAL A 132 -3.35 3.13 8.66
CA VAL A 132 -3.93 1.86 8.23
C VAL A 132 -4.19 1.90 6.73
N PHE A 133 -3.70 0.92 6.00
CA PHE A 133 -4.07 0.72 4.60
C PHE A 133 -4.48 -0.72 4.37
N HIS A 134 -5.72 -0.95 3.95
CA HIS A 134 -6.22 -2.29 3.74
C HIS A 134 -7.12 -2.48 2.53
N HIS A 135 -7.08 -3.67 1.93
CA HIS A 135 -7.93 -4.00 0.77
C HIS A 135 -7.75 -3.04 -0.41
N ASN A 136 -6.53 -2.53 -0.63
CA ASN A 136 -6.22 -1.64 -1.74
C ASN A 136 -5.54 -2.38 -2.88
N VAL A 137 -5.70 -1.85 -4.10
CA VAL A 137 -4.91 -2.25 -5.28
C VAL A 137 -3.99 -1.09 -5.63
N LEU A 138 -2.68 -1.27 -5.45
CA LEU A 138 -1.69 -0.25 -5.74
C LEU A 138 -0.73 -0.74 -6.81
N ARG A 139 -0.62 0.00 -7.90
CA ARG A 139 0.28 -0.30 -9.02
C ARG A 139 1.07 0.93 -9.38
N SER A 140 2.39 0.80 -9.43
CA SER A 140 3.28 1.88 -9.86
C SER A 140 4.31 1.39 -10.88
N ARG A 141 4.54 2.19 -11.92
CA ARG A 141 5.64 2.05 -12.88
C ARG A 141 6.82 2.98 -12.57
N SER A 142 6.78 3.70 -11.45
CA SER A 142 7.87 4.63 -11.09
C SER A 142 9.19 3.89 -10.99
N HIS A 143 10.22 4.42 -11.66
CA HIS A 143 11.55 3.83 -11.63
C HIS A 143 12.37 4.29 -10.40
N GLN A 144 11.97 5.42 -9.81
CA GLN A 144 12.73 6.09 -8.76
C GLN A 144 12.13 5.88 -7.37
N TYR A 145 10.80 5.76 -7.29
CA TYR A 145 10.09 5.73 -6.01
C TYR A 145 9.42 4.39 -5.76
N SER A 146 8.97 4.26 -4.51
CA SER A 146 8.24 3.10 -4.05
C SER A 146 6.75 3.29 -4.28
N THR A 147 5.99 2.20 -4.47
CA THR A 147 4.53 2.29 -4.63
C THR A 147 3.89 2.89 -3.37
N VAL A 148 4.36 2.48 -2.20
CA VAL A 148 4.04 3.07 -0.89
C VAL A 148 5.34 3.44 -0.19
N GLY A 149 5.52 4.71 0.12
CA GLY A 149 6.69 5.22 0.84
C GLY A 149 6.30 5.81 2.18
N PHE A 150 6.95 5.38 3.25
CA PHE A 150 6.86 6.00 4.58
C PHE A 150 8.16 6.75 4.84
N SER A 151 8.08 8.04 5.15
CA SER A 151 9.26 8.86 5.42
C SER A 151 8.99 9.78 6.61
N ALA A 152 9.84 9.67 7.64
CA ALA A 152 9.92 10.69 8.68
C ALA A 152 10.64 11.93 8.11
N VAL A 153 10.06 13.11 8.32
CA VAL A 153 10.56 14.38 7.74
C VAL A 153 11.25 15.25 8.77
N ASN A 154 11.00 15.05 10.08
CA ASN A 154 11.58 15.90 11.11
C ASN A 154 12.93 15.39 11.59
N GLU A 155 13.86 16.34 11.71
CA GLU A 155 15.19 16.11 12.25
C GLU A 155 15.08 15.59 13.68
N ASP A 156 14.22 16.11 14.56
CA ASP A 156 14.17 15.66 15.98
C ASP A 156 13.70 14.21 16.26
N GLY A 157 13.42 13.40 15.23
CA GLY A 157 12.92 12.03 15.36
C GLY A 157 11.47 11.94 15.92
N PRO A 158 10.77 10.81 15.75
CA PRO A 158 9.48 10.58 16.42
C PRO A 158 9.67 10.44 17.94
N LYS A 159 9.02 11.30 18.74
CA LYS A 159 9.08 11.22 20.22
C LYS A 159 7.96 10.36 20.85
N GLY A 160 7.18 9.64 20.04
CA GLY A 160 6.09 8.76 20.49
C GLY A 160 5.77 7.67 19.48
N ASP A 161 4.78 6.82 19.82
CA ASP A 161 4.51 5.57 19.12
C ASP A 161 3.84 5.83 17.76
N PHE A 162 4.43 5.26 16.70
CA PHE A 162 3.84 5.31 15.37
C PHE A 162 3.59 3.90 14.85
N GLN A 163 2.40 3.66 14.33
CA GLN A 163 1.99 2.34 13.82
C GLN A 163 1.66 2.40 12.33
N ILE A 164 2.23 1.46 11.57
CA ILE A 164 1.93 1.21 10.17
C ILE A 164 1.21 -0.13 10.08
N ILE A 165 -0.03 -0.14 9.61
CA ILE A 165 -0.84 -1.36 9.49
C ILE A 165 -1.25 -1.54 8.03
N GLY A 166 -0.66 -2.52 7.35
CA GLY A 166 -0.95 -2.88 5.96
C GLY A 166 -1.54 -4.29 5.86
N ARG A 167 -2.81 -4.43 5.46
CA ARG A 167 -3.46 -5.75 5.35
C ARG A 167 -4.28 -5.95 4.08
N TYR A 168 -4.23 -7.16 3.51
CA TYR A 168 -5.04 -7.51 2.33
C TYR A 168 -4.85 -6.57 1.13
N ASN A 169 -3.65 -6.01 0.95
CA ASN A 169 -3.36 -5.16 -0.21
C ASN A 169 -2.72 -5.97 -1.34
N VAL A 170 -3.02 -5.60 -2.58
CA VAL A 170 -2.26 -6.04 -3.76
C VAL A 170 -1.35 -4.88 -4.18
N ILE A 171 -0.03 -5.04 -4.04
CA ILE A 171 0.94 -3.96 -4.24
C ILE A 171 1.96 -4.35 -5.32
N GLU A 172 1.82 -3.77 -6.50
CA GLU A 172 2.56 -4.11 -7.70
C GLU A 172 3.50 -2.97 -8.12
N GLN A 173 4.79 -3.17 -7.88
CA GLN A 173 5.84 -2.25 -8.30
C GLN A 173 6.50 -2.78 -9.59
N LEU A 174 6.12 -2.21 -10.74
CA LEU A 174 6.59 -2.61 -12.07
C LEU A 174 7.94 -1.95 -12.45
N GLY A 175 8.27 -0.82 -11.84
CA GLY A 175 9.57 -0.16 -12.02
C GLY A 175 10.66 -0.73 -11.12
N LYS A 176 11.85 -0.10 -11.14
CA LYS A 176 13.02 -0.52 -10.34
C LYS A 176 12.92 -0.20 -8.83
N GLY A 177 11.87 0.50 -8.42
CA GLY A 177 11.61 0.85 -7.02
C GLY A 177 11.25 -0.35 -6.12
N THR A 178 10.71 -0.04 -4.95
CA THR A 178 10.21 -1.03 -3.97
C THR A 178 8.68 -0.92 -3.86
N ALA A 179 7.96 -1.99 -3.54
CA ALA A 179 6.51 -1.88 -3.34
C ALA A 179 6.18 -1.08 -2.07
N VAL A 180 6.79 -1.41 -0.94
CA VAL A 180 6.69 -0.70 0.35
C VAL A 180 8.08 -0.33 0.84
N ASN A 181 8.36 0.95 1.00
CA ASN A 181 9.63 1.43 1.52
C ASN A 181 9.40 2.25 2.79
N ILE A 182 10.03 1.82 3.88
CA ILE A 182 9.96 2.49 5.17
C ILE A 182 11.33 3.10 5.43
N LYS A 183 11.42 4.42 5.31
CA LYS A 183 12.64 5.19 5.53
C LYS A 183 12.56 5.91 6.86
N ARG A 184 13.42 5.52 7.80
CA ARG A 184 13.70 6.28 9.01
C ARG A 184 14.87 7.23 8.76
N GLN A 185 14.62 8.53 8.73
CA GLN A 185 15.70 9.52 8.71
C GLN A 185 16.28 9.69 10.12
N GLN A 186 17.56 10.07 10.19
CA GLN A 186 18.36 10.15 11.42
C GLN A 186 17.66 10.98 12.49
N LEU A 187 17.16 10.30 13.52
CA LEU A 187 17.14 10.64 14.96
C LEU A 187 16.14 9.70 15.65
N GLU A 188 16.51 9.27 16.85
CA GLU A 188 15.90 8.16 17.59
C GLU A 188 14.38 8.31 17.80
N PRO A 189 13.58 7.29 17.46
CA PRO A 189 12.30 6.99 18.08
C PRO A 189 12.35 5.67 18.83
N ARG A 190 11.74 5.67 20.01
CA ARG A 190 11.69 4.46 20.83
C ARG A 190 10.63 3.45 20.41
N ASN A 191 9.69 3.75 19.49
CA ASN A 191 8.55 2.86 19.23
C ASN A 191 7.94 3.01 17.81
N LEU A 192 8.55 2.42 16.77
CA LEU A 192 7.91 2.22 15.47
C LEU A 192 7.33 0.80 15.40
N HIS A 193 6.03 0.69 15.18
CA HIS A 193 5.33 -0.57 15.00
C HIS A 193 4.94 -0.75 13.52
N VAL A 194 5.32 -1.87 12.92
CA VAL A 194 5.04 -2.16 11.50
C VAL A 194 4.35 -3.51 11.42
N HIS A 195 3.10 -3.53 10.96
CA HIS A 195 2.31 -4.74 10.76
C HIS A 195 1.91 -4.85 9.29
N LEU A 196 2.68 -5.62 8.51
CA LEU A 196 2.39 -5.90 7.10
C LEU A 196 1.97 -7.37 6.97
N CYS A 197 0.66 -7.62 6.96
CA CYS A 197 0.12 -8.98 6.99
C CYS A 197 -0.82 -9.26 5.83
N GLN A 198 -0.75 -10.46 5.24
CA GLN A 198 -1.71 -10.88 4.19
C GLN A 198 -1.75 -9.92 3.00
N ASN A 199 -0.60 -9.44 2.54
CA ASN A 199 -0.51 -8.67 1.30
C ASN A 199 0.01 -9.55 0.16
N THR A 200 -0.40 -9.25 -1.07
CA THR A 200 0.13 -9.88 -2.28
C THR A 200 1.03 -8.91 -3.02
N PHE A 201 2.26 -9.33 -3.30
CA PHE A 201 3.28 -8.60 -4.05
C PHE A 201 3.57 -9.33 -5.36
N PRO A 202 2.83 -9.03 -6.44
CA PRO A 202 2.82 -9.86 -7.64
C PRO A 202 3.95 -9.57 -8.62
N ALA A 203 4.74 -8.52 -8.39
CA ALA A 203 5.89 -8.14 -9.20
C ALA A 203 7.20 -8.78 -8.69
N ASP A 204 8.17 -8.91 -9.59
CA ASP A 204 9.49 -9.48 -9.29
C ASP A 204 10.45 -8.47 -8.61
N SER A 205 9.97 -7.26 -8.35
CA SER A 205 10.72 -6.19 -7.68
C SER A 205 10.89 -6.46 -6.17
N GLN A 206 11.59 -5.55 -5.49
CA GLN A 206 11.66 -5.59 -4.03
C GLN A 206 10.28 -5.25 -3.45
N ALA A 207 9.69 -6.17 -2.68
CA ALA A 207 8.38 -5.96 -2.10
C ALA A 207 8.45 -5.02 -0.89
N ILE A 208 9.22 -5.38 0.14
CA ILE A 208 9.36 -4.54 1.34
C ILE A 208 10.83 -4.17 1.52
N PHE A 209 11.09 -2.89 1.79
CA PHE A 209 12.41 -2.40 2.20
C PHE A 209 12.27 -1.54 3.44
N ILE A 210 12.91 -1.97 4.54
CA ILE A 210 13.01 -1.19 5.76
C ILE A 210 14.45 -0.65 5.85
N ARG A 211 14.60 0.68 5.79
CA ARG A 211 15.89 1.35 5.95
C ARG A 211 16.09 1.72 7.40
N THR A 212 17.32 1.56 7.88
CA THR A 212 17.77 1.98 9.22
C THR A 212 16.83 1.50 10.34
N PRO A 213 16.50 0.19 10.39
CA PRO A 213 15.78 -0.36 11.53
C PRO A 213 16.61 -0.25 12.80
N THR A 214 15.93 -0.29 13.94
CA THR A 214 16.57 -0.58 15.22
C THR A 214 15.86 -1.78 15.87
N PRO A 215 16.53 -2.55 16.74
CA PRO A 215 15.94 -3.76 17.35
C PRO A 215 14.67 -3.50 18.18
N ASP A 216 14.48 -2.26 18.65
CA ASP A 216 13.31 -1.74 19.36
C ASP A 216 12.10 -1.45 18.46
N CYS A 217 12.22 -1.58 17.14
CA CYS A 217 11.05 -1.59 16.26
C CYS A 217 10.29 -2.91 16.39
N ASP A 218 8.99 -2.84 16.68
CA ASP A 218 8.09 -4.00 16.61
C ASP A 218 7.64 -4.22 15.16
N VAL A 219 8.25 -5.20 14.49
CA VAL A 219 7.96 -5.51 13.09
C VAL A 219 7.31 -6.88 12.99
N THR A 220 6.09 -6.89 12.46
CA THR A 220 5.35 -8.09 12.08
C THR A 220 5.18 -8.12 10.56
N VAL A 221 5.79 -9.11 9.91
CA VAL A 221 5.63 -9.38 8.46
C VAL A 221 5.22 -10.83 8.29
N GLN A 222 3.93 -11.05 8.10
CA GLN A 222 3.38 -12.40 8.11
C GLN A 222 2.37 -12.66 7.00
N ARG A 223 2.29 -13.92 6.56
CA ARG A 223 1.26 -14.38 5.62
C ARG A 223 1.22 -13.58 4.32
N ASN A 224 2.31 -12.95 3.90
CA ASN A 224 2.36 -12.26 2.63
C ASN A 224 2.72 -13.23 1.50
N LEU A 225 2.22 -12.95 0.31
CA LEU A 225 2.50 -13.72 -0.91
C LEU A 225 3.37 -12.89 -1.84
N TYR A 226 4.53 -13.41 -2.24
CA TYR A 226 5.49 -12.68 -3.07
C TYR A 226 5.81 -13.45 -4.35
N ARG A 227 5.93 -12.76 -5.48
CA ARG A 227 6.61 -13.28 -6.67
C ARG A 227 8.09 -12.90 -6.73
N GLY A 228 8.40 -11.70 -6.30
CA GLY A 228 9.76 -11.17 -6.25
C GLY A 228 10.44 -11.32 -4.90
N ARG A 229 11.35 -10.38 -4.65
CA ARG A 229 12.17 -10.31 -3.44
C ARG A 229 11.31 -9.85 -2.26
N PRO A 230 11.18 -10.62 -1.16
CA PRO A 230 10.15 -10.37 -0.16
C PRO A 230 10.49 -9.21 0.78
N LEU A 231 11.45 -9.39 1.68
CA LEU A 231 11.86 -8.39 2.66
C LEU A 231 13.35 -8.15 2.57
N ARG A 232 13.74 -6.89 2.37
CA ARG A 232 15.11 -6.42 2.50
C ARG A 232 15.18 -5.45 3.66
N VAL A 233 16.30 -5.50 4.37
CA VAL A 233 16.60 -4.60 5.47
C VAL A 233 17.95 -3.95 5.20
N ASP A 234 18.06 -2.65 5.44
CA ASP A 234 19.36 -1.97 5.45
C ASP A 234 19.97 -2.15 6.83
N LEU A 235 20.83 -3.16 6.96
CA LEU A 235 21.31 -3.64 8.26
C LEU A 235 22.22 -2.63 8.97
N GLY A 236 22.78 -1.64 8.27
CA GLY A 236 23.71 -0.67 8.87
C GLY A 236 24.87 -1.39 9.58
N GLU A 237 25.03 -1.12 10.88
CA GLU A 237 26.04 -1.75 11.75
C GLU A 237 25.56 -3.06 12.42
N PHE A 238 24.27 -3.39 12.33
CA PHE A 238 23.67 -4.56 12.97
C PHE A 238 23.80 -5.82 12.09
N ASN A 239 23.76 -7.00 12.72
CA ASN A 239 23.72 -8.27 11.96
C ASN A 239 22.26 -8.70 11.68
N SER A 240 22.05 -9.51 10.65
CA SER A 240 20.72 -9.99 10.26
C SER A 240 20.06 -10.92 11.29
N GLY A 241 20.84 -11.60 12.12
CA GLY A 241 20.35 -12.53 13.14
C GLY A 241 19.59 -11.84 14.27
N GLU A 242 20.05 -10.67 14.70
CA GLU A 242 19.40 -9.86 15.74
C GLU A 242 17.98 -9.43 15.34
N PHE A 243 17.80 -8.96 14.10
CA PHE A 243 16.46 -8.61 13.60
C PHE A 243 15.57 -9.84 13.39
N ALA A 244 16.12 -10.94 12.89
CA ALA A 244 15.35 -12.17 12.68
C ALA A 244 14.78 -12.73 14.00
N MET A 245 15.46 -12.49 15.13
CA MET A 245 14.98 -12.88 16.46
C MET A 245 14.02 -11.86 17.11
N ALA A 246 14.25 -10.57 16.87
CA ALA A 246 13.44 -9.50 17.46
C ALA A 246 12.09 -9.33 16.74
N TRP A 247 12.03 -9.65 15.45
CA TRP A 247 10.86 -9.41 14.61
C TRP A 247 9.96 -10.64 14.48
N ASN A 248 8.67 -10.39 14.37
CA ASN A 248 7.68 -11.42 14.17
C ASN A 248 7.49 -11.72 12.67
N LEU A 249 8.38 -12.57 12.14
CA LEU A 249 8.37 -13.00 10.74
C LEU A 249 7.85 -14.42 10.64
N GLY A 250 7.00 -14.68 9.64
CA GLY A 250 6.58 -16.06 9.39
C GLY A 250 5.40 -16.23 8.47
N TYR A 251 5.22 -17.47 8.03
CA TYR A 251 4.10 -17.89 7.20
C TYR A 251 4.00 -17.15 5.86
N ASN A 252 5.08 -16.51 5.41
CA ASN A 252 5.16 -15.88 4.10
C ASN A 252 5.37 -16.93 3.01
N ALA A 253 4.95 -16.65 1.78
CA ALA A 253 5.11 -17.57 0.65
C ALA A 253 5.83 -16.88 -0.52
N TYR A 254 6.94 -17.45 -0.98
CA TYR A 254 7.78 -16.86 -2.04
C TYR A 254 8.62 -17.90 -2.81
N PRO A 255 9.05 -17.60 -4.05
CA PRO A 255 9.83 -18.54 -4.85
C PRO A 255 11.29 -18.69 -4.37
N PRO A 256 11.96 -19.81 -4.76
CA PRO A 256 13.32 -20.12 -4.30
C PRO A 256 14.42 -19.28 -4.96
N ILE A 257 14.18 -18.70 -6.14
CA ILE A 257 15.16 -17.88 -6.86
C ILE A 257 14.63 -16.46 -6.97
N LEU A 258 15.33 -15.52 -6.34
CA LEU A 258 14.90 -14.14 -6.21
C LEU A 258 15.67 -13.21 -7.15
N GLY A 259 15.58 -13.47 -8.46
CA GLY A 259 16.23 -12.65 -9.49
C GLY A 259 17.75 -12.55 -9.29
N GLY A 260 18.41 -13.70 -9.05
CA GLY A 260 19.86 -13.83 -8.90
C GLY A 260 20.43 -13.49 -7.52
N VAL A 261 19.59 -13.11 -6.56
CA VAL A 261 20.01 -12.84 -5.18
C VAL A 261 19.89 -14.12 -4.35
N PRO A 262 20.95 -14.57 -3.64
CA PRO A 262 20.89 -15.71 -2.75
C PRO A 262 19.88 -15.50 -1.62
N LEU A 263 19.13 -16.57 -1.29
CA LEU A 263 18.12 -16.59 -0.23
C LEU A 263 18.68 -16.14 1.13
N GLU A 264 19.98 -16.35 1.35
CA GLU A 264 20.72 -15.98 2.56
C GLU A 264 20.70 -14.47 2.88
N THR A 265 20.42 -13.63 1.89
CA THR A 265 20.29 -12.17 2.08
C THR A 265 18.87 -11.72 2.44
N VAL A 266 17.93 -12.67 2.45
CA VAL A 266 16.53 -12.43 2.78
C VAL A 266 16.27 -12.82 4.22
N LEU A 267 15.73 -11.87 4.98
CA LEU A 267 15.24 -12.12 6.32
C LEU A 267 14.03 -13.06 6.21
N SER A 268 14.19 -14.30 6.70
CA SER A 268 13.19 -15.36 6.58
C SER A 268 13.07 -16.15 7.89
N SER A 269 11.92 -16.78 8.07
CA SER A 269 11.58 -17.60 9.23
C SER A 269 11.44 -19.06 8.82
N ASN A 270 11.67 -20.00 9.76
CA ASN A 270 11.44 -21.43 9.52
C ASN A 270 9.98 -21.78 9.20
N SER A 271 9.06 -20.86 9.47
CA SER A 271 7.64 -21.00 9.15
C SER A 271 7.25 -20.47 7.76
N ASP A 272 8.20 -19.89 7.02
CA ASP A 272 7.97 -19.41 5.66
C ASP A 272 7.98 -20.58 4.65
N ILE A 273 7.23 -20.40 3.54
CA ILE A 273 7.11 -21.37 2.46
C ILE A 273 7.91 -20.88 1.26
N VAL A 274 9.00 -21.60 0.99
CA VAL A 274 9.88 -21.33 -0.14
C VAL A 274 9.66 -22.39 -1.21
N GLY A 275 9.20 -22.00 -2.40
CA GLY A 275 8.94 -22.96 -3.46
C GLY A 275 8.11 -22.42 -4.62
N THR A 276 7.76 -23.29 -5.55
CA THR A 276 6.85 -22.92 -6.65
C THR A 276 5.46 -22.59 -6.10
N LEU A 277 5.00 -21.38 -6.37
CA LEU A 277 3.67 -20.91 -5.95
C LEU A 277 2.61 -21.34 -6.97
N PRO A 278 1.65 -22.20 -6.59
CA PRO A 278 0.67 -22.75 -7.51
C PRO A 278 -0.53 -21.81 -7.63
N TYR A 279 -0.40 -20.79 -8.47
CA TYR A 279 -1.50 -19.90 -8.80
C TYR A 279 -2.62 -20.65 -9.56
N LEU A 280 -3.88 -20.19 -9.42
CA LEU A 280 -5.02 -20.70 -10.21
C LEU A 280 -4.80 -20.48 -11.71
N SER A 281 -4.21 -19.35 -12.06
CA SER A 281 -3.82 -18.99 -13.41
C SER A 281 -2.42 -18.40 -13.39
N ASN A 282 -1.62 -18.68 -14.43
CA ASN A 282 -0.32 -18.03 -14.66
C ASN A 282 -0.39 -17.00 -15.78
N ASN A 283 -1.56 -16.76 -16.36
CA ASN A 283 -1.75 -15.75 -17.39
C ASN A 283 -2.09 -14.40 -16.73
N PRO A 284 -1.25 -13.35 -16.85
CA PRO A 284 -1.55 -12.04 -16.29
C PRO A 284 -2.83 -11.40 -16.85
N LEU A 285 -3.32 -11.83 -18.02
CA LEU A 285 -4.59 -11.37 -18.60
C LEU A 285 -5.80 -11.85 -17.79
N ASP A 286 -5.65 -12.93 -17.04
CA ASP A 286 -6.68 -13.48 -16.15
C ASP A 286 -6.57 -12.83 -14.76
N VAL A 287 -6.62 -11.50 -14.72
CA VAL A 287 -6.22 -10.67 -13.57
C VAL A 287 -6.93 -11.11 -12.27
N GLY A 288 -8.21 -11.45 -12.35
CA GLY A 288 -9.00 -11.86 -11.18
C GLY A 288 -8.58 -13.19 -10.55
N ARG A 289 -7.97 -14.09 -11.33
CA ARG A 289 -7.54 -15.44 -10.89
C ARG A 289 -6.03 -15.57 -10.75
N TYR A 290 -5.25 -14.79 -11.50
CA TYR A 290 -3.79 -14.87 -11.60
C TYR A 290 -3.05 -14.70 -10.27
N LEU A 291 -3.65 -14.02 -9.30
CA LEU A 291 -3.05 -13.76 -7.98
C LEU A 291 -3.50 -14.71 -6.88
N ARG A 292 -4.43 -15.62 -7.19
CA ARG A 292 -5.00 -16.56 -6.22
C ARG A 292 -4.26 -17.86 -6.25
N LEU A 293 -4.09 -18.46 -5.09
CA LEU A 293 -3.52 -19.80 -4.96
C LEU A 293 -4.57 -20.86 -5.25
N LYS A 294 -4.12 -22.01 -5.78
CA LYS A 294 -4.97 -23.20 -5.83
C LYS A 294 -5.35 -23.63 -4.40
N PRO A 295 -6.64 -23.93 -4.13
CA PRO A 295 -7.13 -24.18 -2.77
C PRO A 295 -6.53 -25.44 -2.15
N ASP A 296 -6.04 -26.38 -2.96
CA ASP A 296 -5.41 -27.62 -2.54
C ASP A 296 -3.90 -27.51 -2.30
N SER A 297 -3.33 -26.32 -2.49
CA SER A 297 -1.89 -26.13 -2.37
C SER A 297 -1.40 -26.00 -0.93
N ALA A 298 -0.14 -26.36 -0.68
CA ALA A 298 0.48 -26.18 0.63
C ALA A 298 0.38 -24.72 1.14
N PRO A 299 0.69 -23.67 0.35
CA PRO A 299 0.52 -22.28 0.80
C PRO A 299 -0.94 -21.86 1.06
N ALA A 300 -1.92 -22.52 0.45
CA ALA A 300 -3.34 -22.30 0.73
C ALA A 300 -3.80 -23.03 2.01
N ARG A 301 -3.22 -24.19 2.32
CA ARG A 301 -3.63 -25.08 3.42
C ARG A 301 -2.86 -24.89 4.72
N MET A 302 -1.63 -24.35 4.69
CA MET A 302 -0.70 -24.34 5.84
C MET A 302 -1.18 -23.56 7.08
N LEU A 303 -2.34 -22.93 6.97
CA LEU A 303 -2.83 -21.96 7.92
C LEU A 303 -4.28 -22.32 8.37
N ASP A 304 -4.96 -23.22 7.66
CA ASP A 304 -6.35 -23.67 7.91
C ASP A 304 -6.56 -24.32 9.30
N GLU A 305 -5.49 -24.84 9.91
CA GLU A 305 -5.53 -25.42 11.27
C GLU A 305 -5.74 -24.39 12.40
N ARG A 306 -5.73 -23.08 12.11
CA ARG A 306 -5.82 -22.00 13.12
C ARG A 306 -7.05 -21.08 12.99
N GLY A 307 -8.01 -21.41 12.12
CA GLY A 307 -9.26 -20.65 11.94
C GLY A 307 -9.22 -19.60 10.81
N LEU A 308 -10.41 -19.17 10.36
CA LEU A 308 -10.65 -18.24 9.23
C LEU A 308 -9.68 -17.03 9.21
N ASP A 309 -9.27 -16.59 8.02
CA ASP A 309 -8.22 -15.59 7.72
C ASP A 309 -6.78 -16.11 7.72
N SER A 310 -6.62 -17.36 7.33
CA SER A 310 -5.39 -18.11 7.46
C SER A 310 -4.90 -18.60 6.09
N PHE A 311 -4.47 -17.68 5.23
CA PHE A 311 -3.79 -18.03 3.97
C PHE A 311 -2.76 -16.96 3.64
N ALA A 312 -1.79 -17.31 2.80
CA ALA A 312 -0.79 -16.36 2.31
C ALA A 312 -1.38 -15.47 1.20
N GLY A 313 -1.17 -14.16 1.32
CA GLY A 313 -1.62 -13.15 0.36
C GLY A 313 -2.93 -12.47 0.72
N ALA A 314 -3.31 -11.51 -0.11
CA ALA A 314 -4.47 -10.66 0.08
C ALA A 314 -5.80 -11.28 -0.32
N LEU A 315 -5.76 -12.39 -1.08
CA LEU A 315 -6.94 -13.00 -1.70
C LEU A 315 -7.12 -14.42 -1.19
N PRO A 316 -8.35 -14.82 -0.88
CA PRO A 316 -8.61 -16.21 -0.51
C PRO A 316 -8.20 -17.15 -1.66
N PRO A 317 -7.64 -18.33 -1.35
CA PRO A 317 -7.39 -19.38 -2.33
C PRO A 317 -8.69 -19.85 -3.00
N GLY A 318 -8.59 -20.32 -4.24
CA GLY A 318 -9.75 -20.75 -5.03
C GLY A 318 -10.39 -19.63 -5.87
N GLU A 319 -11.33 -20.00 -6.72
CA GLU A 319 -11.96 -19.04 -7.64
C GLU A 319 -12.68 -17.92 -6.88
N ALA A 320 -12.81 -16.74 -7.50
CA ALA A 320 -13.63 -15.67 -6.95
C ALA A 320 -15.10 -16.15 -6.87
N SER A 321 -15.78 -15.85 -5.76
CA SER A 321 -17.20 -16.18 -5.60
C SER A 321 -18.08 -15.45 -6.62
N ASP A 322 -19.27 -15.99 -6.90
CA ASP A 322 -20.23 -15.43 -7.87
C ASP A 322 -20.73 -14.00 -7.51
N GLU A 323 -20.64 -13.57 -6.25
CA GLU A 323 -20.91 -12.18 -5.80
C GLU A 323 -19.68 -11.25 -5.82
N ASP A 324 -18.58 -11.71 -6.41
CA ASP A 324 -17.27 -11.05 -6.62
C ASP A 324 -16.67 -10.37 -5.40
N ASP A 325 -15.54 -10.88 -4.90
CA ASP A 325 -14.77 -10.22 -3.84
C ASP A 325 -14.23 -8.82 -4.20
N TRP A 326 -13.75 -8.12 -3.17
CA TRP A 326 -13.29 -6.74 -3.24
C TRP A 326 -12.24 -6.50 -4.34
N PHE A 327 -11.35 -7.46 -4.58
CA PHE A 327 -10.28 -7.33 -5.56
C PHE A 327 -10.83 -7.46 -6.96
N THR A 328 -11.66 -8.48 -7.20
CA THR A 328 -12.33 -8.68 -8.48
C THR A 328 -13.17 -7.46 -8.85
N ARG A 329 -13.92 -6.90 -7.89
CA ARG A 329 -14.64 -5.62 -8.08
C ARG A 329 -13.70 -4.47 -8.42
N SER A 330 -12.58 -4.34 -7.71
CA SER A 330 -11.59 -3.29 -7.97
C SER A 330 -10.98 -3.43 -9.37
N VAL A 331 -10.61 -4.64 -9.79
CA VAL A 331 -10.07 -4.93 -11.13
C VAL A 331 -11.09 -4.63 -12.22
N ARG A 332 -12.37 -4.98 -12.04
CA ARG A 332 -13.42 -4.62 -13.01
C ARG A 332 -13.59 -3.11 -13.13
N ARG A 333 -13.54 -2.37 -12.01
CA ARG A 333 -13.50 -0.90 -12.05
C ARG A 333 -12.31 -0.43 -12.90
N LEU A 334 -11.12 -1.02 -12.73
CA LEU A 334 -9.95 -0.66 -13.52
C LEU A 334 -10.10 -0.94 -15.02
N GLN A 335 -10.67 -2.09 -15.38
CA GLN A 335 -10.87 -2.47 -16.78
C GLN A 335 -11.84 -1.52 -17.48
N ALA A 336 -12.94 -1.18 -16.81
CA ALA A 336 -13.88 -0.17 -17.30
C ALA A 336 -13.17 1.17 -17.60
N HIS A 337 -12.12 1.53 -16.85
CA HIS A 337 -11.35 2.76 -17.10
C HIS A 337 -10.41 2.64 -18.31
N GLY A 338 -9.80 1.47 -18.51
CA GLY A 338 -8.94 1.20 -19.66
C GLY A 338 -9.68 1.26 -20.99
N ASP A 339 -10.98 0.94 -20.99
CA ASP A 339 -11.83 1.03 -22.17
C ASP A 339 -12.28 2.47 -22.44
N VAL A 340 -12.59 3.27 -21.40
CA VAL A 340 -12.89 4.71 -21.53
C VAL A 340 -11.70 5.51 -22.06
N ALA A 341 -10.46 5.18 -21.65
CA ALA A 341 -9.25 5.83 -22.14
C ALA A 341 -8.97 5.51 -23.62
N LYS A 342 -9.39 4.33 -24.11
CA LYS A 342 -9.30 3.98 -25.54
C LYS A 342 -10.37 4.67 -26.37
N GLU A 343 -11.60 4.81 -25.86
CA GLU A 343 -12.68 5.53 -26.55
C GLU A 343 -12.39 7.04 -26.70
N GLN A 344 -11.73 7.66 -25.71
CA GLN A 344 -11.34 9.07 -25.78
C GLN A 344 -10.12 9.34 -26.68
N GLN A 345 -9.39 8.30 -27.08
CA GLN A 345 -8.25 8.46 -27.99
C GLN A 345 -8.65 8.49 -29.47
N GLY A 346 -9.90 8.16 -29.81
CA GLY A 346 -10.36 8.12 -31.20
C GLY A 346 -9.55 7.17 -32.10
N PRO A 347 -9.99 6.90 -33.34
CA PRO A 347 -9.25 6.07 -34.28
C PRO A 347 -7.91 6.68 -34.71
#